data_AF-H0U034-F1
#
_entry.id   AF-H0U034-F1
#
_cell.length_a   1.000
_cell.length_b   1.000
_cell.length_c   1.000
_cell.angle_alpha   90.00
_cell.angle_beta   90.00
_cell.angle_gamma   90.00
#
_symmetry.space_group_name_H-M   'P 1'
#
loop_
_entity.id
_entity.type
_entity.pdbx_description
1 polymer ?
#
loop_
_entity_poly.entity_id
_entity_poly.type
_entity_poly.pdbx_seq_one_letter_code
_entity_poly.pdbx_strand_id
1 'polypeptide(L)'
;MTAALSRAGLLAIYICSFIVGSVLMGFEMLGSRYLFPYFGGGIGTWASLISTVLCALAIGYFAGSAIVDRHPSPRTIGTMILIAAAYLALVPATADPVMANILDHIGDGPSATLLASTALLLIPLTLLGTFSPIAVSLLTRSAAEAGRVAGLVYGVSTIGNVVGTLFTTFTLIPLIGSRAITYLFALALAVCAGILFIPFGKRAS
;
A
#
# COMPACT_ATOMS: atom_id res chain seq x y z
N MET A 1 7.54 25.24 11.69
CA MET A 1 6.23 25.29 12.38
C MET A 1 5.15 24.82 11.41
N THR A 2 4.88 23.51 11.35
CA THR A 2 3.75 22.95 10.60
C THR A 2 2.45 23.38 11.28
N ALA A 3 1.55 23.99 10.52
CA ALA A 3 0.24 24.39 11.04
C ALA A 3 -0.50 23.15 11.56
N ALA A 4 -1.06 23.23 12.77
CA ALA A 4 -1.79 22.13 13.37
C ALA A 4 -3.01 21.75 12.51
N LEU A 5 -3.01 20.50 12.01
CA LEU A 5 -4.17 19.91 11.33
C LEU A 5 -5.43 20.02 12.19
N SER A 6 -6.58 20.25 11.54
CA SER A 6 -7.88 20.14 12.19
C SER A 6 -8.15 18.70 12.65
N ARG A 7 -9.11 18.52 13.57
CA ARG A 7 -9.55 17.18 14.00
C ARG A 7 -9.95 16.29 12.82
N ALA A 8 -10.60 16.87 11.80
CA ALA A 8 -10.97 16.17 10.58
C ALA A 8 -9.73 15.67 9.80
N GLY A 9 -8.67 16.48 9.69
CA GLY A 9 -7.44 16.07 9.02
C GLY A 9 -6.70 14.95 9.76
N LEU A 10 -6.67 15.00 11.10
CA LEU A 10 -6.10 13.92 11.91
C LEU A 10 -6.86 12.60 11.70
N LEU A 11 -8.20 12.65 11.77
CA LEU A 11 -9.05 11.48 11.57
C LEU A 11 -8.89 10.93 10.15
N ALA A 12 -8.83 11.78 9.14
CA ALA A 12 -8.61 11.38 7.76
C ALA A 12 -7.30 10.60 7.58
N ILE A 13 -6.20 11.06 8.21
CA ILE A 13 -4.91 10.34 8.16
C ILE A 13 -5.02 8.96 8.83
N TYR A 14 -5.67 8.84 10.00
CA TYR A 14 -5.84 7.53 10.64
C TYR A 14 -6.72 6.58 9.83
N ILE A 15 -7.83 7.06 9.25
CA ILE A 15 -8.68 6.24 8.37
C ILE A 15 -7.89 5.80 7.13
N CYS A 16 -7.13 6.71 6.52
CA CYS A 16 -6.26 6.36 5.39
C CYS A 16 -5.20 5.33 5.81
N SER A 17 -4.62 5.44 7.02
CA SER A 17 -3.66 4.47 7.54
C SER A 17 -4.25 3.06 7.62
N PHE A 18 -5.50 2.94 8.08
CA PHE A 18 -6.20 1.67 8.15
C PHE A 18 -6.47 1.10 6.74
N ILE A 19 -6.96 1.94 5.81
CA ILE A 19 -7.29 1.52 4.45
C ILE A 19 -6.02 1.14 3.67
N VAL A 20 -4.96 1.95 3.74
CA VAL A 20 -3.67 1.68 3.10
C VAL A 20 -3.09 0.36 3.60
N GLY A 21 -3.10 0.11 4.92
CA GLY A 21 -2.66 -1.17 5.47
C GLY A 21 -3.52 -2.35 4.99
N SER A 22 -4.84 -2.18 4.98
CA SER A 22 -5.77 -3.20 4.48
C SER A 22 -5.52 -3.56 3.02
N VAL A 23 -5.33 -2.55 2.16
CA VAL A 23 -5.06 -2.74 0.73
C VAL A 23 -3.67 -3.33 0.51
N LEU A 24 -2.65 -2.87 1.23
CA LEU A 24 -1.28 -3.37 1.11
C LEU A 24 -1.22 -4.88 1.32
N MET A 25 -1.72 -5.35 2.46
CA MET A 25 -1.71 -6.78 2.78
C MET A 25 -2.75 -7.57 1.99
N GLY A 26 -3.93 -6.99 1.75
CA GLY A 26 -4.93 -7.62 0.89
C GLY A 26 -4.38 -7.89 -0.50
N PHE A 27 -3.66 -6.92 -1.09
CA PHE A 27 -3.08 -7.05 -2.42
C PHE A 27 -1.91 -8.04 -2.46
N GLU A 28 -1.11 -8.16 -1.39
CA GLU A 28 -0.13 -9.25 -1.26
C GLU A 28 -0.81 -10.63 -1.39
N MET A 29 -1.95 -10.84 -0.71
CA MET A 29 -2.71 -12.09 -0.83
C MET A 29 -3.22 -12.32 -2.26
N LEU A 30 -3.63 -11.24 -2.96
CA LEU A 30 -4.01 -11.32 -4.37
C LEU A 30 -2.83 -11.62 -5.29
N GLY A 31 -1.62 -11.17 -4.94
CA GLY A 31 -0.39 -11.48 -5.67
C GLY A 31 -0.23 -12.98 -5.89
N SER A 32 -0.43 -13.78 -4.84
CA SER A 32 -0.41 -15.25 -4.96
C SER A 32 -1.43 -15.78 -5.98
N ARG A 33 -2.60 -15.15 -6.11
CA ARG A 33 -3.65 -15.55 -7.06
C ARG A 33 -3.33 -15.16 -8.50
N TYR A 34 -2.64 -14.05 -8.72
CA TYR A 34 -2.16 -13.66 -10.04
C TYR A 34 -1.01 -14.55 -10.52
N LEU A 35 -0.12 -14.97 -9.60
CA LEU A 35 1.01 -15.81 -9.94
C LEU A 35 0.65 -17.31 -10.08
N PHE A 36 -0.38 -17.77 -9.36
CA PHE A 36 -0.75 -19.19 -9.28
C PHE A 36 -0.91 -19.90 -10.64
N PRO A 37 -1.58 -19.33 -11.65
CA PRO A 37 -1.76 -20.01 -12.94
C PRO A 37 -0.47 -20.24 -13.72
N TYR A 38 0.60 -19.50 -13.40
CA TYR A 38 1.85 -19.48 -14.16
C TYR A 38 3.00 -20.17 -13.40
N PHE A 39 3.13 -19.89 -12.10
CA PHE A 39 4.25 -20.32 -11.27
C PHE A 39 3.82 -21.19 -10.07
N GLY A 40 2.53 -21.49 -9.95
CA GLY A 40 1.97 -22.26 -8.84
C GLY A 40 1.99 -21.53 -7.48
N GLY A 41 1.50 -22.22 -6.45
CA GLY A 41 1.34 -21.68 -5.09
C GLY A 41 2.31 -22.27 -4.05
N GLY A 42 3.49 -22.71 -4.49
CA GLY A 42 4.48 -23.37 -3.64
C GLY A 42 5.17 -22.42 -2.64
N ILE A 43 5.97 -23.00 -1.73
CA ILE A 43 6.74 -22.25 -0.72
C ILE A 43 7.67 -21.22 -1.38
N GLY A 44 8.26 -21.54 -2.54
CA GLY A 44 9.10 -20.61 -3.31
C GLY A 44 8.34 -19.36 -3.75
N THR A 45 7.10 -19.51 -4.24
CA THR A 45 6.24 -18.38 -4.63
C THR A 45 5.92 -17.48 -3.45
N TRP A 46 5.58 -18.06 -2.30
CA TRP A 46 5.34 -17.30 -1.08
C TRP A 46 6.59 -16.58 -0.58
N ALA A 47 7.76 -17.22 -0.64
CA ALA A 47 9.02 -16.58 -0.31
C ALA A 47 9.27 -15.35 -1.20
N SER A 48 9.07 -15.47 -2.52
CA SER A 48 9.20 -14.36 -3.45
C SER A 48 8.23 -13.21 -3.15
N LEU A 49 6.95 -13.51 -2.91
CA LEU A 49 5.93 -12.51 -2.59
C LEU A 49 6.29 -11.71 -1.33
N ILE A 50 6.57 -12.41 -0.22
CA ILE A 50 6.90 -11.79 1.06
C ILE A 50 8.19 -10.97 0.93
N SER A 51 9.24 -11.53 0.30
CA SER A 51 10.50 -10.79 0.08
C SER A 51 10.27 -9.52 -0.73
N THR A 52 9.49 -9.58 -1.82
CA THR A 52 9.14 -8.40 -2.61
C THR A 52 8.38 -7.36 -1.78
N VAL A 53 7.38 -7.78 -0.99
CA VAL A 53 6.58 -6.86 -0.16
C VAL A 53 7.47 -6.16 0.88
N LEU A 54 8.33 -6.91 1.56
CA LEU A 54 9.27 -6.35 2.54
C LEU A 54 10.28 -5.40 1.89
N CYS A 55 10.83 -5.76 0.72
CA CYS A 55 11.71 -4.87 -0.04
C CYS A 55 10.99 -3.58 -0.48
N ALA A 56 9.77 -3.70 -1.01
CA ALA A 56 8.96 -2.57 -1.42
C ALA A 56 8.68 -1.63 -0.24
N LEU A 57 8.29 -2.19 0.91
CA LEU A 57 8.08 -1.44 2.14
C LEU A 57 9.35 -0.75 2.61
N ALA A 58 10.49 -1.44 2.62
CA ALA A 58 11.77 -0.83 3.01
C ALA A 58 12.12 0.37 2.11
N ILE A 59 12.00 0.21 0.79
CA ILE A 59 12.22 1.31 -0.17
C ILE A 59 11.22 2.44 0.11
N GLY A 60 9.95 2.12 0.32
CA GLY A 60 8.89 3.09 0.63
C GLY A 60 9.17 3.86 1.92
N TYR A 61 9.66 3.20 2.97
CA TYR A 61 10.01 3.83 4.25
C TYR A 61 11.20 4.78 4.10
N PHE A 62 12.25 4.37 3.38
CA PHE A 62 13.40 5.24 3.12
C PHE A 62 13.02 6.43 2.22
N ALA A 63 12.28 6.19 1.13
CA ALA A 63 11.82 7.23 0.23
C ALA A 63 10.86 8.20 0.94
N GLY A 64 9.91 7.69 1.72
CA GLY A 64 8.98 8.47 2.51
C GLY A 64 9.67 9.32 3.57
N SER A 65 10.72 8.80 4.21
CA SER A 65 11.54 9.58 5.15
C SER A 65 12.29 10.70 4.45
N ALA A 66 12.88 10.46 3.27
CA ALA A 66 13.55 11.52 2.49
C ALA A 66 12.56 12.61 2.01
N ILE A 67 11.30 12.27 1.77
CA ILE A 67 10.23 13.23 1.43
C ILE A 67 9.89 14.13 2.63
N VAL A 68 9.92 13.56 3.84
CA VAL A 68 9.69 14.32 5.09
C VAL A 68 10.72 15.43 5.27
N ASP A 69 11.98 15.21 4.85
CA ASP A 69 13.03 16.23 4.99
C ASP A 69 12.82 17.43 4.05
N ARG A 70 12.10 17.25 2.94
CA ARG A 70 11.89 18.32 1.96
C ARG A 70 10.68 19.19 2.32
N HIS A 71 9.46 18.66 2.32
CA HIS A 71 8.24 19.36 2.77
C HIS A 71 7.05 18.37 2.88
N PRO A 72 6.74 17.82 4.06
CA PRO A 72 5.64 16.86 4.20
C PRO A 72 4.30 17.60 4.10
N SER A 73 3.38 17.07 3.29
CA SER A 73 2.01 17.59 3.19
C SER A 73 1.00 16.46 2.98
N PRO A 74 -0.27 16.63 3.41
CA PRO A 74 -1.32 15.66 3.11
C PRO A 74 -1.47 15.38 1.60
N ARG A 75 -1.24 16.40 0.76
CA ARG A 75 -1.26 16.26 -0.70
C ARG A 75 -0.16 15.35 -1.21
N THR A 76 1.04 15.37 -0.59
CA THR A 76 2.14 14.49 -0.98
C THR A 76 1.75 13.02 -0.78
N ILE A 77 1.15 12.69 0.36
CA ILE A 77 0.60 11.35 0.61
C ILE A 77 -0.50 11.01 -0.39
N GLY A 78 -1.45 11.93 -0.59
CA GLY A 78 -2.55 11.76 -1.54
C GLY A 78 -2.07 11.44 -2.95
N THR A 79 -1.04 12.13 -3.45
CA THR A 79 -0.44 11.86 -4.76
C THR A 79 0.18 10.46 -4.84
N MET A 80 0.94 10.03 -3.82
CA MET A 80 1.55 8.69 -3.82
C MET A 80 0.47 7.59 -3.81
N ILE A 81 -0.57 7.76 -2.98
CA ILE A 81 -1.72 6.86 -2.93
C ILE A 81 -2.46 6.84 -4.28
N LEU A 82 -2.63 8.00 -4.93
CA LEU A 82 -3.33 8.08 -6.21
C LEU A 82 -2.56 7.36 -7.33
N ILE A 83 -1.23 7.51 -7.37
CA ILE A 83 -0.40 6.79 -8.34
C ILE A 83 -0.46 5.28 -8.07
N ALA A 84 -0.44 4.85 -6.81
CA ALA A 84 -0.62 3.44 -6.45
C ALA A 84 -2.01 2.93 -6.86
N ALA A 85 -3.07 3.73 -6.65
CA ALA A 85 -4.43 3.41 -7.07
C ALA A 85 -4.55 3.23 -8.59
N ALA A 86 -3.95 4.14 -9.37
CA ALA A 86 -3.92 4.05 -10.82
C ALA A 86 -3.15 2.81 -11.28
N TYR A 87 -2.02 2.50 -10.65
CA TYR A 87 -1.27 1.28 -10.92
C TYR A 87 -2.13 0.03 -10.66
N LEU A 88 -2.77 -0.07 -9.49
CA LEU A 88 -3.66 -1.19 -9.16
C LEU A 88 -4.82 -1.31 -10.14
N ALA A 89 -5.38 -0.20 -10.64
CA ALA A 89 -6.44 -0.25 -11.64
C ALA A 89 -5.99 -0.85 -12.99
N LEU A 90 -4.70 -0.77 -13.32
CA LEU A 90 -4.14 -1.37 -14.54
C LEU A 90 -3.82 -2.85 -14.38
N VAL A 91 -3.52 -3.30 -13.16
CA VAL A 91 -3.07 -4.68 -12.88
C VAL A 91 -3.98 -5.76 -13.48
N PRO A 92 -5.32 -5.74 -13.34
CA PRO A 92 -6.16 -6.80 -13.90
C PRO A 92 -6.08 -6.95 -15.42
N ALA A 93 -5.72 -5.87 -16.13
CA ALA A 93 -5.57 -5.86 -17.59
C ALA A 93 -4.15 -6.23 -18.03
N THR A 94 -3.13 -5.96 -17.21
CA THR A 94 -1.72 -6.15 -17.56
C THR A 94 -1.08 -7.39 -16.93
N ALA A 95 -1.68 -7.98 -15.90
CA ALA A 95 -1.08 -9.10 -15.18
C ALA A 95 -0.85 -10.32 -16.09
N ASP A 96 -1.88 -10.80 -16.79
CA ASP A 96 -1.74 -11.99 -17.65
C ASP A 96 -0.64 -11.86 -18.72
N PRO A 97 -0.57 -10.78 -19.53
CA PRO A 97 0.48 -10.67 -20.54
C PRO A 97 1.87 -10.50 -19.91
N VAL A 98 1.99 -9.84 -18.75
CA VAL A 98 3.27 -9.71 -18.04
C VAL A 98 3.73 -11.08 -17.54
N MET A 99 2.86 -11.86 -16.91
CA MET A 99 3.19 -13.17 -16.38
C MET A 99 3.54 -14.17 -17.50
N ALA A 100 2.75 -14.19 -18.57
CA ALA A 100 3.02 -15.01 -19.75
C ALA A 100 4.38 -14.66 -20.37
N ASN A 101 4.67 -13.37 -20.56
CA ASN A 101 5.94 -12.92 -21.13
C ASN A 101 7.15 -13.33 -20.28
N ILE A 102 7.04 -13.24 -18.94
CA ILE A 102 8.09 -13.70 -18.03
C ILE A 102 8.27 -15.21 -18.14
N LEU A 103 7.19 -15.98 -18.16
CA LEU A 103 7.22 -17.43 -18.28
C LEU A 103 7.86 -17.85 -19.62
N ASP A 104 7.51 -17.19 -20.73
CA ASP A 104 8.02 -17.53 -22.06
C ASP A 104 9.53 -17.23 -22.22
N HIS A 105 10.03 -16.16 -21.59
CA HIS A 105 11.43 -15.73 -21.77
C HIS A 105 12.39 -16.22 -20.67
N ILE A 106 11.90 -16.41 -19.44
CA ILE A 106 12.72 -16.82 -18.29
C ILE A 106 12.47 -18.30 -17.93
N GLY A 107 11.30 -18.83 -18.28
CA GLY A 107 10.88 -20.17 -17.90
C GLY A 107 10.24 -20.22 -16.51
N ASP A 108 10.16 -21.42 -15.96
CA ASP A 108 9.69 -21.68 -14.61
C ASP A 108 10.88 -21.79 -13.63
N GLY A 109 10.71 -21.25 -12.43
CA GLY A 109 11.72 -21.30 -11.37
C GLY A 109 11.78 -20.07 -10.46
N PRO A 110 12.62 -20.11 -9.41
CA PRO A 110 12.65 -19.07 -8.37
C PRO A 110 12.94 -17.66 -8.90
N SER A 111 13.77 -17.53 -9.93
CA SER A 111 14.10 -16.24 -10.55
C SER A 111 12.90 -15.64 -11.29
N ALA A 112 12.15 -16.44 -12.05
CA ALA A 112 10.96 -16.02 -12.76
C ALA A 112 9.86 -15.59 -11.77
N THR A 113 9.63 -16.39 -10.73
CA THR A 113 8.64 -16.11 -9.69
C THR A 113 8.97 -14.85 -8.88
N LEU A 114 10.26 -14.62 -8.58
CA LEU A 114 10.71 -13.39 -7.94
C LEU A 114 10.53 -12.17 -8.85
N LEU A 115 10.86 -12.30 -10.14
CA LEU A 115 10.65 -11.21 -11.10
C LEU A 115 9.17 -10.91 -11.27
N ALA A 116 8.31 -11.93 -11.38
CA ALA A 116 6.86 -11.81 -11.46
C ALA A 116 6.29 -11.10 -10.23
N SER A 117 6.69 -11.53 -9.02
CA SER A 117 6.29 -10.90 -7.76
C SER A 117 6.72 -9.43 -7.73
N THR A 118 7.95 -9.16 -8.14
CA THR A 118 8.55 -7.82 -8.22
C THR A 118 7.81 -6.92 -9.20
N ALA A 119 7.57 -7.41 -10.42
CA ALA A 119 6.86 -6.68 -11.45
C ALA A 119 5.46 -6.28 -11.00
N LEU A 120 4.78 -7.15 -10.23
CA LEU A 120 3.41 -6.92 -9.78
C LEU A 120 3.30 -6.03 -8.53
N LEU A 121 4.16 -6.26 -7.52
CA LEU A 121 3.97 -5.70 -6.17
C LEU A 121 4.91 -4.54 -5.86
N LEU A 122 6.11 -4.49 -6.46
CA LEU A 122 7.16 -3.57 -6.02
C LEU A 122 6.72 -2.10 -6.11
N ILE A 123 6.23 -1.68 -7.27
CA ILE A 123 5.84 -0.27 -7.50
C ILE A 123 4.70 0.18 -6.58
N PRO A 124 3.52 -0.47 -6.57
CA PRO A 124 2.41 0.02 -5.77
C PRO A 124 2.70 -0.07 -4.27
N LEU A 125 3.33 -1.15 -3.80
CA LEU A 125 3.61 -1.29 -2.37
C LEU A 125 4.72 -0.36 -1.88
N THR A 126 5.67 0.02 -2.75
CA THR A 126 6.66 1.05 -2.43
C THR A 126 5.97 2.40 -2.21
N LEU A 127 5.06 2.77 -3.12
CA LEU A 127 4.29 4.02 -3.02
C LEU A 127 3.44 4.05 -1.74
N LEU A 128 2.73 2.95 -1.44
CA LEU A 128 1.96 2.82 -0.20
C LEU A 128 2.86 2.82 1.05
N GLY A 129 4.06 2.24 0.97
CA GLY A 129 5.05 2.24 2.05
C GLY A 129 5.51 3.65 2.47
N THR A 130 5.47 4.64 1.56
CA THR A 130 5.78 6.03 1.91
C THR A 130 4.79 6.64 2.91
N PHE A 131 3.61 6.05 3.08
CA PHE A 131 2.54 6.58 3.91
C PHE A 131 2.99 6.76 5.38
N SER A 132 3.53 5.71 5.99
CA SER A 132 3.84 5.67 7.43
C SER A 132 4.79 6.80 7.88
N PRO A 133 5.99 6.98 7.29
CA PRO A 133 6.90 8.05 7.72
C PRO A 133 6.29 9.45 7.52
N ILE A 134 5.59 9.69 6.41
CA ILE A 134 4.99 11.01 6.13
C ILE A 134 3.80 11.27 7.08
N ALA A 135 2.96 10.27 7.34
CA ALA A 135 1.84 10.38 8.28
C ALA A 135 2.33 10.67 9.70
N VAL A 136 3.36 9.96 10.17
CA VAL A 136 3.96 10.21 11.49
C VAL A 136 4.51 11.63 11.58
N SER A 137 5.21 12.10 10.54
CA SER A 137 5.73 13.47 10.49
C SER A 137 4.61 14.52 10.55
N LEU A 138 3.52 14.34 9.80
CA LEU A 138 2.40 15.28 9.77
C LEU A 138 1.60 15.33 11.08
N LEU A 139 1.54 14.21 11.81
CA LEU A 139 0.78 14.09 13.05
C LEU A 139 1.60 14.51 14.28
N THR A 140 2.93 14.48 14.21
CA THR A 140 3.83 14.82 15.32
C THR A 140 3.96 16.34 15.48
N ARG A 141 3.65 16.87 16.67
CA ARG A 141 3.79 18.31 16.97
C ARG A 141 5.00 18.62 17.85
N SER A 142 5.48 17.64 18.62
CA SER A 142 6.66 17.79 19.47
C SER A 142 7.42 16.46 19.58
N ALA A 143 8.71 16.54 19.91
CA ALA A 143 9.54 15.35 20.11
C ALA A 143 9.00 14.44 21.23
N ALA A 144 8.37 15.03 22.26
CA ALA A 144 7.82 14.29 23.40
C ALA A 144 6.67 13.34 23.02
N GLU A 145 5.92 13.64 21.95
CA GLU A 145 4.82 12.77 21.49
C GLU A 145 5.14 11.93 20.26
N ALA A 146 6.32 12.09 19.66
CA ALA A 146 6.71 11.42 18.42
C ALA A 146 6.57 9.89 18.50
N GLY A 147 7.05 9.29 19.60
CA GLY A 147 6.93 7.84 19.83
C GLY A 147 5.47 7.37 19.94
N ARG A 148 4.63 8.14 20.63
CA ARG A 148 3.18 7.85 20.78
C ARG A 148 2.46 7.94 19.43
N VAL A 149 2.74 8.98 18.65
CA VAL A 149 2.15 9.18 17.32
C VAL A 149 2.57 8.06 16.37
N ALA A 150 3.86 7.71 16.35
CA ALA A 150 4.36 6.58 15.58
C ALA A 150 3.66 5.27 15.95
N GLY A 151 3.58 4.96 17.24
CA GLY A 151 2.87 3.77 17.74
C GLY A 151 1.41 3.73 17.32
N LEU A 152 0.70 4.85 17.34
CA LEU A 152 -0.70 4.93 16.89
C LEU A 152 -0.84 4.69 15.38
N VAL A 153 0.01 5.30 14.54
CA VAL A 153 -0.03 5.10 13.08
C VAL A 153 0.27 3.64 12.74
N TYR A 154 1.34 3.06 13.29
CA TYR A 154 1.68 1.66 13.06
C TYR A 154 0.61 0.71 13.60
N GLY A 155 0.05 0.99 14.78
CA GLY A 155 -1.03 0.20 15.37
C GLY A 155 -2.27 0.18 14.48
N VAL A 156 -2.75 1.35 14.05
CA VAL A 156 -3.92 1.46 13.14
C VAL A 156 -3.65 0.79 11.80
N SER A 157 -2.46 0.99 11.22
CA SER A 157 -2.06 0.30 9.99
C SER A 157 -2.02 -1.22 10.18
N THR A 158 -1.55 -1.71 11.32
CA THR A 158 -1.46 -3.15 11.60
C THR A 158 -2.84 -3.77 11.76
N ILE A 159 -3.77 -3.08 12.41
CA ILE A 159 -5.18 -3.53 12.45
C ILE A 159 -5.73 -3.59 11.03
N GLY A 160 -5.45 -2.57 10.20
CA GLY A 160 -5.79 -2.58 8.78
C GLY A 160 -5.20 -3.80 8.05
N ASN A 161 -3.90 -4.06 8.22
CA ASN A 161 -3.20 -5.22 7.65
C ASN A 161 -3.89 -6.54 8.00
N VAL A 162 -4.23 -6.75 9.27
CA VAL A 162 -4.91 -7.97 9.74
C VAL A 162 -6.30 -8.09 9.12
N VAL A 163 -7.11 -7.02 9.18
CA VAL A 163 -8.46 -7.01 8.62
C VAL A 163 -8.42 -7.23 7.11
N GLY A 164 -7.55 -6.51 6.40
CA GLY A 164 -7.34 -6.65 4.96
C GLY A 164 -6.95 -8.06 4.58
N THR A 165 -5.98 -8.67 5.27
CA THR A 165 -5.55 -10.06 5.00
C THR A 165 -6.69 -11.04 5.17
N LEU A 166 -7.36 -11.02 6.33
CA LEU A 166 -8.41 -11.97 6.67
C LEU A 166 -9.65 -11.79 5.80
N PHE A 167 -10.14 -10.55 5.68
CA PHE A 167 -11.34 -10.24 4.94
C PHE A 167 -11.15 -10.49 3.43
N THR A 168 -9.98 -10.16 2.89
CA THR A 168 -9.67 -10.44 1.48
C THR A 168 -9.65 -11.95 1.24
N THR A 169 -8.90 -12.68 2.06
CA THR A 169 -8.67 -14.11 1.84
C THR A 169 -9.92 -14.95 2.05
N PHE A 170 -10.63 -14.73 3.16
CA PHE A 170 -11.73 -15.59 3.57
C PHE A 170 -13.10 -15.13 3.06
N THR A 171 -13.26 -13.87 2.69
CA THR A 171 -14.56 -13.32 2.28
C THR A 171 -14.55 -12.80 0.84
N LEU A 172 -13.66 -11.86 0.51
CA LEU A 172 -13.73 -11.21 -0.79
C LEU A 172 -13.31 -12.13 -1.94
N ILE A 173 -12.23 -12.90 -1.79
CA ILE A 173 -11.74 -13.80 -2.85
C ILE A 173 -12.83 -14.79 -3.28
N PRO A 174 -13.52 -15.51 -2.36
CA PRO A 174 -14.62 -16.39 -2.75
C PRO A 174 -15.82 -15.69 -3.39
N LEU A 175 -16.14 -14.45 -2.98
CA LEU A 175 -17.37 -13.76 -3.41
C LEU A 175 -17.24 -13.10 -4.78
N ILE A 176 -16.15 -12.40 -5.04
CA ILE A 176 -16.02 -11.52 -6.22
C ILE A 176 -14.74 -11.77 -7.04
N GLY A 177 -13.85 -12.65 -6.58
CA GLY A 177 -12.62 -13.00 -7.28
C GLY A 177 -11.53 -11.93 -7.21
N SER A 178 -10.29 -12.29 -7.57
CA SER A 178 -9.09 -11.45 -7.39
C SER A 178 -9.11 -10.15 -8.21
N ARG A 179 -9.61 -10.18 -9.44
CA ARG A 179 -9.64 -9.01 -10.33
C ARG A 179 -10.58 -7.92 -9.82
N ALA A 180 -11.80 -8.28 -9.41
CA ALA A 180 -12.76 -7.32 -8.87
C ALA A 180 -12.26 -6.68 -7.57
N ILE A 181 -11.60 -7.45 -6.70
CA ILE A 181 -10.99 -6.93 -5.46
C ILE A 181 -9.88 -5.95 -5.77
N THR A 182 -9.08 -6.22 -6.80
CA THR A 182 -8.01 -5.31 -7.23
C THR A 182 -8.57 -3.95 -7.64
N TYR A 183 -9.69 -3.93 -8.39
CA TYR A 183 -10.41 -2.69 -8.69
C TYR A 183 -11.02 -2.02 -7.46
N LEU A 184 -11.56 -2.80 -6.52
CA LEU A 184 -12.08 -2.27 -5.26
C LEU A 184 -10.98 -1.60 -4.43
N PHE A 185 -9.79 -2.19 -4.37
CA PHE A 185 -8.63 -1.61 -3.71
C PHE A 185 -8.15 -0.34 -4.41
N ALA A 186 -8.09 -0.34 -5.75
CA ALA A 186 -7.79 0.86 -6.51
C ALA A 186 -8.78 2.00 -6.18
N LEU A 187 -10.08 1.70 -6.14
CA LEU A 187 -11.12 2.67 -5.78
C LEU A 187 -10.97 3.16 -4.34
N ALA A 188 -10.75 2.26 -3.38
CA ALA A 188 -10.57 2.61 -1.97
C ALA A 188 -9.38 3.56 -1.77
N LEU A 189 -8.25 3.28 -2.44
CA LEU A 189 -7.08 4.16 -2.44
C LEU A 189 -7.37 5.50 -3.13
N ALA A 190 -8.06 5.51 -4.27
CA ALA A 190 -8.43 6.74 -4.97
C ALA A 190 -9.33 7.64 -4.10
N VAL A 191 -10.27 7.07 -3.35
CA VAL A 191 -11.09 7.80 -2.38
C VAL A 191 -10.24 8.38 -1.25
N CYS A 192 -9.30 7.61 -0.68
CA CYS A 192 -8.34 8.11 0.32
C CYS A 192 -7.54 9.30 -0.22
N ALA A 193 -7.01 9.19 -1.45
CA ALA A 193 -6.28 10.28 -2.09
C ALA A 193 -7.16 11.53 -2.26
N GLY A 194 -8.40 11.35 -2.72
CA GLY A 194 -9.37 12.43 -2.85
C GLY A 194 -9.64 13.16 -1.54
N ILE A 195 -9.84 12.42 -0.44
CA ILE A 195 -10.02 12.98 0.91
C ILE A 195 -8.79 13.79 1.34
N LEU A 196 -7.58 13.30 1.06
CA LEU A 196 -6.34 13.98 1.43
C LEU A 196 -6.03 15.24 0.61
N PHE A 197 -6.66 15.41 -0.56
CA PHE A 197 -6.57 16.64 -1.35
C PHE A 197 -7.49 17.75 -0.84
N ILE A 198 -8.51 17.41 -0.04
CA ILE A 198 -9.41 18.41 0.55
C ILE A 198 -8.60 19.29 1.52
N PRO A 199 -8.66 20.62 1.39
CA PRO A 199 -7.96 21.52 2.30
C PRO A 199 -8.57 21.41 3.70
N PHE A 200 -7.87 20.74 4.61
CA PHE A 200 -8.23 20.73 6.02
C PHE A 200 -7.94 22.12 6.61
N GLY A 201 -8.99 22.86 6.98
CA GLY A 201 -8.86 24.18 7.59
C GLY A 201 -7.92 24.16 8.80
N LYS A 202 -7.17 25.26 9.00
CA LYS A 202 -6.28 25.40 10.16
C LYS A 202 -7.11 25.49 11.44
N ARG A 203 -6.71 24.82 12.51
CA ARG A 203 -7.37 24.98 13.82
C ARG A 203 -7.17 26.42 14.29
N ALA A 204 -8.24 27.18 14.48
CA ALA A 204 -8.19 28.42 15.24
C ALA A 204 -7.74 28.06 16.66
N SER A 205 -6.61 28.61 17.09
CA SER A 205 -6.09 28.49 18.46
C SER A 205 -6.93 29.30 19.41
#